data_AF-R9GXQ6-F1
#
_entry.id   AF-R9GXQ6-F1
#
_cell.length_a   1.000
_cell.length_b   1.000
_cell.length_c   1.000
_cell.angle_alpha   90.00
_cell.angle_beta   90.00
_cell.angle_gamma   90.00
#
_symmetry.space_group_name_H-M   'P 1'
#
loop_
_entity.id
_entity.type
_entity.pdbx_description
1 polymer ?
#
loop_
_entity_poly.entity_id
_entity_poly.type
_entity_poly.pdbx_seq_one_letter_code
_entity_poly.pdbx_strand_id
1 'polypeptide(L)'
;MKTIITVLVLIGDVNAASAQLAERTNRFPVGTFHKKNLNINGISAGLYSGYGDFGESFVNVHTNGIRLEAIGMGVIIPLLPSSPISESEEQFKATMSTSPSEKINGFNLSSAGTICDCTTNGVSAGAIGQISRQVNGVSVSFVMNMAEKHNGIQLAMVNESFAMNGIQLGISNQAHRARGL
;
A
#
# COMPACT_ATOMS: atom_id res chain seq x y z
N MET A 1 -48.29 8.52 -23.21
CA MET A 1 -47.11 8.63 -24.10
C MET A 1 -45.94 9.36 -23.45
N LYS A 2 -46.13 10.56 -22.88
CA LYS A 2 -45.06 11.32 -22.18
C LYS A 2 -44.39 10.55 -21.04
N THR A 3 -45.15 9.86 -20.18
CA THR A 3 -44.62 9.12 -19.02
C THR A 3 -43.74 7.92 -19.42
N ILE A 4 -44.07 7.25 -20.52
CA ILE A 4 -43.30 6.08 -21.03
C ILE A 4 -41.95 6.55 -21.59
N ILE A 5 -41.94 7.70 -22.28
CA ILE A 5 -40.71 8.31 -22.81
C ILE A 5 -39.80 8.76 -21.66
N THR A 6 -40.35 9.35 -20.58
CA THR A 6 -39.57 9.76 -19.40
C THR A 6 -38.96 8.57 -18.67
N VAL A 7 -39.67 7.45 -18.54
CA VAL A 7 -39.15 6.22 -17.91
C VAL A 7 -38.04 5.59 -18.75
N LEU A 8 -38.17 5.58 -20.09
CA LEU A 8 -37.14 5.05 -20.99
C LEU A 8 -35.85 5.89 -20.97
N VAL A 9 -35.97 7.22 -20.88
CA VAL A 9 -34.81 8.12 -20.73
C VAL A 9 -34.10 7.86 -19.41
N LEU A 10 -34.84 7.77 -18.29
CA LEU A 10 -34.26 7.47 -16.98
C LEU A 10 -33.54 6.12 -16.95
N ILE A 11 -34.09 5.07 -17.57
CA ILE A 11 -33.45 3.74 -17.66
C ILE A 11 -32.19 3.78 -18.55
N GLY A 12 -32.21 4.58 -19.62
CA GLY A 12 -31.04 4.84 -20.45
C GLY A 12 -29.90 5.50 -19.67
N ASP A 13 -30.22 6.48 -18.83
CA ASP A 13 -29.26 7.21 -18.01
C ASP A 13 -28.60 6.30 -16.95
N VAL A 14 -29.33 5.34 -16.35
CA VAL A 14 -28.74 4.39 -15.37
C VAL A 14 -27.72 3.45 -16.04
N ASN A 15 -27.99 3.03 -17.28
CA ASN A 15 -27.08 2.16 -18.01
C ASN A 15 -25.82 2.90 -18.48
N ALA A 16 -25.95 4.16 -18.90
CA ALA A 16 -24.81 5.00 -19.25
C ALA A 16 -23.90 5.31 -18.05
N ALA A 17 -24.49 5.51 -16.85
CA ALA A 17 -23.73 5.71 -15.61
C ALA A 17 -22.97 4.46 -15.13
N SER A 18 -23.44 3.26 -15.47
CA SER A 18 -22.78 1.99 -15.12
C SER A 18 -21.56 1.65 -16.00
N ALA A 19 -21.40 2.32 -17.15
CA ALA A 19 -20.38 2.01 -18.16
C ALA A 19 -18.99 2.63 -17.90
N GLN A 20 -18.78 3.26 -16.73
CA GLN A 20 -17.54 3.97 -16.40
C GLN A 20 -16.81 3.40 -15.17
N LEU A 21 -17.07 2.14 -14.78
CA LEU A 21 -16.19 1.43 -13.85
C LEU A 21 -14.97 0.91 -14.62
N ALA A 22 -13.79 1.45 -14.35
CA ALA A 22 -12.56 0.97 -14.97
C ALA A 22 -12.43 -0.55 -14.83
N GLU A 23 -12.31 -1.26 -15.96
CA GLU A 23 -12.35 -2.71 -16.00
C GLU A 23 -11.16 -3.30 -15.22
N ARG A 24 -11.44 -4.07 -14.16
CA ARG A 24 -10.40 -4.68 -13.34
C ARG A 24 -9.91 -5.96 -13.99
N THR A 25 -8.62 -6.03 -14.27
CA THR A 25 -7.99 -7.23 -14.85
C THR A 25 -7.60 -8.22 -13.76
N ASN A 26 -7.77 -9.53 -14.02
CA ASN A 26 -7.27 -10.60 -13.15
C ASN A 26 -6.09 -11.32 -13.82
N ARG A 27 -5.05 -11.62 -13.05
CA ARG A 27 -3.85 -12.36 -13.50
C ARG A 27 -3.59 -13.52 -12.55
N PHE A 28 -3.27 -14.66 -13.15
CA PHE A 28 -2.84 -15.87 -12.48
C PHE A 28 -1.98 -16.68 -13.47
N PRO A 29 -0.89 -17.34 -13.05
CA PRO A 29 -0.32 -17.32 -11.70
C PRO A 29 0.69 -16.18 -11.47
N VAL A 30 1.04 -15.43 -12.52
CA VAL A 30 2.06 -14.37 -12.46
C VAL A 30 1.50 -13.07 -13.05
N GLY A 31 1.89 -11.93 -12.49
CA GLY A 31 1.59 -10.61 -13.02
C GLY A 31 2.66 -9.58 -12.65
N THR A 32 2.54 -8.38 -13.22
CA THR A 32 3.33 -7.22 -12.78
C THR A 32 2.43 -6.21 -12.10
N PHE A 33 2.91 -5.63 -11.00
CA PHE A 33 2.17 -4.60 -10.26
C PHE A 33 2.29 -3.19 -10.86
N HIS A 34 2.93 -3.06 -12.03
CA HIS A 34 3.07 -1.81 -12.78
C HIS A 34 1.88 -1.50 -13.70
N LYS A 35 0.66 -1.89 -13.32
CA LYS A 35 -0.58 -1.65 -14.07
C LYS A 35 -1.72 -1.33 -13.13
N LYS A 36 -2.55 -0.34 -13.48
CA LYS A 36 -3.74 0.05 -12.70
C LYS A 36 -4.82 -1.05 -12.69
N ASN A 37 -5.68 -1.03 -11.66
CA ASN A 37 -6.88 -1.88 -11.54
C ASN A 37 -6.62 -3.36 -11.83
N LEU A 38 -5.68 -3.94 -11.10
CA LEU A 38 -5.21 -5.30 -11.33
C LEU A 38 -5.37 -6.15 -10.07
N ASN A 39 -5.84 -7.38 -10.24
CA ASN A 39 -5.70 -8.44 -9.25
C ASN A 39 -4.67 -9.45 -9.75
N ILE A 40 -3.69 -9.77 -8.93
CA ILE A 40 -2.70 -10.81 -9.19
C ILE A 40 -2.85 -11.85 -8.10
N ASN A 41 -3.22 -13.07 -8.49
CA ASN A 41 -3.27 -14.21 -7.58
C ASN A 41 -2.04 -15.08 -7.89
N GLY A 42 -1.12 -15.22 -6.94
CA GLY A 42 0.17 -15.87 -7.13
C GLY A 42 1.35 -14.91 -6.98
N ILE A 43 2.21 -14.81 -7.99
CA ILE A 43 3.45 -14.02 -7.94
C ILE A 43 3.25 -12.68 -8.67
N SER A 44 3.45 -11.57 -7.97
CA SER A 44 3.57 -10.25 -8.58
C SER A 44 5.02 -9.78 -8.58
N ALA A 45 5.50 -9.22 -9.70
CA ALA A 45 6.89 -8.78 -9.82
C ALA A 45 7.02 -7.40 -10.48
N GLY A 46 8.02 -6.64 -10.06
CA GLY A 46 8.36 -5.33 -10.61
C GLY A 46 9.63 -4.76 -9.99
N LEU A 47 10.16 -3.69 -10.57
CA LEU A 47 11.42 -3.09 -10.09
C LEU A 47 11.30 -2.39 -8.74
N TYR A 48 10.25 -1.58 -8.55
CA TYR A 48 9.98 -0.80 -7.36
C TYR A 48 8.49 -0.48 -7.24
N SER A 49 8.00 -0.23 -6.03
CA SER A 49 6.66 0.32 -5.79
C SER A 49 6.68 1.85 -5.82
N GLY A 50 5.53 2.49 -6.04
CA GLY A 50 5.41 3.95 -6.11
C GLY A 50 4.99 4.47 -7.48
N TYR A 51 4.97 5.79 -7.65
CA TYR A 51 4.46 6.50 -8.83
C TYR A 51 4.86 5.81 -10.15
N GLY A 52 3.88 5.52 -10.99
CA GLY A 52 4.16 5.10 -12.34
C GLY A 52 4.83 6.21 -13.14
N ASP A 53 5.53 5.81 -14.19
CA ASP A 53 6.12 6.72 -15.16
C ASP A 53 5.11 7.83 -15.53
N PHE A 54 5.55 9.09 -15.48
CA PHE A 54 4.80 10.27 -15.92
C PHE A 54 3.54 10.64 -15.11
N GLY A 55 3.56 10.50 -13.78
CA GLY A 55 2.53 11.08 -12.90
C GLY A 55 1.24 10.26 -12.79
N GLU A 56 1.24 9.04 -13.31
CA GLU A 56 0.16 8.08 -13.12
C GLU A 56 0.49 7.15 -11.94
N SER A 57 -0.10 7.35 -10.77
CA SER A 57 0.03 6.36 -9.68
C SER A 57 -0.48 4.99 -10.14
N PHE A 58 0.21 3.90 -9.79
CA PHE A 58 -0.33 2.54 -9.95
C PHE A 58 -1.46 2.34 -8.94
N VAL A 59 -2.65 2.82 -9.30
CA VAL A 59 -3.80 2.78 -8.41
C VAL A 59 -4.48 1.42 -8.49
N ASN A 60 -4.87 0.92 -7.32
CA ASN A 60 -5.81 -0.17 -7.12
C ASN A 60 -5.27 -1.57 -7.48
N VAL A 61 -4.00 -1.84 -7.20
CA VAL A 61 -3.36 -3.14 -7.46
C VAL A 61 -3.46 -4.05 -6.24
N HIS A 62 -4.01 -5.24 -6.43
CA HIS A 62 -4.11 -6.25 -5.39
C HIS A 62 -3.21 -7.45 -5.71
N THR A 63 -2.27 -7.75 -4.82
CA THR A 63 -1.51 -9.02 -4.85
C THR A 63 -2.05 -9.95 -3.78
N ASN A 64 -2.47 -11.15 -4.16
CA ASN A 64 -2.81 -12.24 -3.24
C ASN A 64 -1.75 -13.35 -3.43
N GLY A 65 -0.72 -13.37 -2.59
CA GLY A 65 0.42 -14.28 -2.72
C GLY A 65 1.76 -13.63 -2.41
N ILE A 66 2.72 -13.74 -3.33
CA ILE A 66 4.10 -13.25 -3.17
C ILE A 66 4.32 -12.07 -4.11
N ARG A 67 4.74 -10.94 -3.55
CA ARG A 67 5.18 -9.76 -4.27
C ARG A 67 6.71 -9.67 -4.20
N LEU A 68 7.34 -9.48 -5.35
CA LEU A 68 8.78 -9.38 -5.51
C LEU A 68 9.14 -8.01 -6.11
N GLU A 69 9.82 -7.19 -5.32
CA GLU A 69 10.48 -5.96 -5.78
C GLU A 69 11.96 -6.25 -6.04
N ALA A 70 12.37 -6.13 -7.30
CA ALA A 70 13.73 -6.48 -7.70
C ALA A 70 14.77 -5.55 -7.06
N ILE A 71 14.53 -4.24 -7.03
CA ILE A 71 15.40 -3.25 -6.41
C ILE A 71 14.68 -2.67 -5.18
N GLY A 72 13.48 -2.14 -5.38
CA GLY A 72 12.76 -1.41 -4.35
C GLY A 72 13.43 -0.08 -4.00
N MET A 73 12.64 0.89 -3.55
CA MET A 73 13.16 2.23 -3.20
C MET A 73 13.64 2.33 -1.75
N GLY A 74 13.74 1.23 -1.00
CA GLY A 74 14.13 1.25 0.41
C GLY A 74 15.51 1.87 0.69
N VAL A 75 16.41 1.86 -0.30
CA VAL A 75 17.76 2.47 -0.20
C VAL A 75 17.73 3.98 0.03
N ILE A 76 16.67 4.68 -0.41
CA ILE A 76 16.59 6.14 -0.25
C ILE A 76 16.07 6.57 1.11
N ILE A 77 15.50 5.66 1.91
CA ILE A 77 14.86 5.98 3.20
C ILE A 77 15.85 6.63 4.19
N PRO A 78 17.08 6.13 4.37
CA PRO A 78 18.04 6.77 5.28
C PRO A 78 18.52 8.16 4.84
N LEU A 79 18.25 8.54 3.58
CA LEU A 79 18.62 9.83 3.01
C LEU A 79 17.48 10.85 3.09
N LEU A 80 16.28 10.44 3.53
CA LEU A 80 15.15 11.34 3.67
C LEU A 80 15.46 12.40 4.74
N PRO A 81 15.29 13.71 4.45
CA PRO A 81 15.61 14.78 5.38
C PRO A 81 14.64 14.83 6.57
N SER A 82 13.45 14.24 6.41
CA SER A 82 12.40 14.19 7.42
C SER A 82 11.61 12.89 7.31
N SER A 83 10.94 12.50 8.39
CA SER A 83 10.02 11.37 8.38
C SER A 83 8.85 11.62 7.41
N PRO A 84 8.45 10.62 6.60
CA PRO A 84 7.27 10.69 5.75
C PRO A 84 5.97 10.30 6.48
N ILE A 85 6.03 10.03 7.78
CA ILE A 85 4.87 9.68 8.61
C ILE A 85 4.12 10.95 9.03
N SER A 86 2.80 10.86 9.16
CA SER A 86 1.96 11.98 9.59
C SER A 86 2.45 12.60 10.90
N GLU A 87 2.44 13.94 10.99
CA GLU A 87 2.86 14.66 12.20
C GLU A 87 1.66 15.04 13.09
N SER A 88 0.45 15.02 12.56
CA SER A 88 -0.78 15.41 13.26
C SER A 88 -1.93 14.42 13.04
N GLU A 89 -2.91 14.48 13.93
CA GLU A 89 -4.11 13.65 13.84
C GLU A 89 -4.94 13.92 12.57
N GLU A 90 -4.97 15.18 12.14
CA GLU A 90 -5.66 15.62 10.93
C GLU A 90 -4.99 15.02 9.69
N GLN A 91 -3.67 15.07 9.62
CA GLN A 91 -2.90 14.47 8.53
C GLN A 91 -3.10 12.95 8.50
N PHE A 92 -2.98 12.29 9.65
CA PHE A 92 -3.20 10.85 9.75
C PHE A 92 -4.61 10.45 9.29
N LYS A 93 -5.65 11.17 9.74
CA LYS A 93 -7.03 10.94 9.29
C LYS A 93 -7.19 11.18 7.79
N ALA A 94 -6.57 12.23 7.25
CA ALA A 94 -6.61 12.52 5.82
C ALA A 94 -5.99 11.36 5.01
N THR A 95 -4.77 10.94 5.37
CA THR A 95 -4.09 9.79 4.75
C THR A 95 -4.95 8.53 4.85
N MET A 96 -5.46 8.20 6.03
CA MET A 96 -6.24 6.97 6.26
C MET A 96 -7.67 7.00 5.68
N SER A 97 -8.19 8.16 5.28
CA SER A 97 -9.52 8.29 4.67
C SER A 97 -9.54 8.00 3.17
N THR A 98 -8.39 8.04 2.51
CA THR A 98 -8.25 7.66 1.09
C THR A 98 -8.07 6.15 0.96
N SER A 99 -8.28 5.59 -0.23
CA SER A 99 -7.92 4.20 -0.50
C SER A 99 -6.42 4.10 -0.81
N PRO A 100 -5.70 3.07 -0.30
CA PRO A 100 -4.31 2.85 -0.66
C PRO A 100 -4.18 2.55 -2.16
N SER A 101 -3.07 2.92 -2.77
CA SER A 101 -2.77 2.56 -4.16
C SER A 101 -2.64 1.05 -4.34
N GLU A 102 -2.19 0.34 -3.31
CA GLU A 102 -1.89 -1.08 -3.41
C GLU A 102 -2.32 -1.87 -2.17
N LYS A 103 -2.77 -3.11 -2.38
CA LYS A 103 -3.08 -4.06 -1.31
C LYS A 103 -2.33 -5.36 -1.53
N ILE A 104 -1.58 -5.80 -0.54
CA ILE A 104 -0.79 -7.02 -0.58
C ILE A 104 -1.32 -7.95 0.50
N ASN A 105 -1.88 -9.09 0.11
CA ASN A 105 -2.32 -10.13 1.02
C ASN A 105 -1.36 -11.31 0.88
N GLY A 106 -0.37 -11.40 1.77
CA GLY A 106 0.71 -12.39 1.71
C GLY A 106 2.09 -11.81 2.01
N PHE A 107 3.06 -12.10 1.16
CA PHE A 107 4.47 -11.72 1.35
C PHE A 107 4.88 -10.60 0.40
N ASN A 108 5.40 -9.50 0.94
CA ASN A 108 6.06 -8.44 0.20
C ASN A 108 7.58 -8.53 0.42
N LEU A 109 8.31 -8.95 -0.60
CA LEU A 109 9.76 -9.14 -0.54
C LEU A 109 10.44 -8.15 -1.46
N SER A 110 11.36 -7.37 -0.93
CA SER A 110 12.08 -6.34 -1.67
C SER A 110 13.57 -6.39 -1.36
N SER A 111 14.42 -6.29 -2.38
CA SER A 111 15.87 -6.42 -2.15
C SER A 111 16.44 -5.26 -1.34
N ALA A 112 16.14 -3.99 -1.68
CA ALA A 112 16.51 -2.84 -0.85
C ALA A 112 15.40 -2.45 0.13
N GLY A 113 14.16 -2.82 -0.15
CA GLY A 113 13.00 -2.45 0.65
C GLY A 113 12.00 -1.58 -0.11
N THR A 114 10.86 -1.32 0.51
CA THR A 114 9.64 -0.89 -0.20
C THR A 114 9.28 0.53 0.19
N ILE A 115 8.89 1.36 -0.76
CA ILE A 115 8.21 2.64 -0.49
C ILE A 115 6.90 2.59 -1.26
N CYS A 116 5.77 2.50 -0.56
CA CYS A 116 4.47 2.55 -1.21
C CYS A 116 3.35 3.10 -0.35
N ASP A 117 2.34 3.59 -1.05
CA ASP A 117 1.04 3.89 -0.48
C ASP A 117 0.18 2.61 -0.40
N CYS A 118 0.64 1.65 0.40
CA CYS A 118 0.15 0.28 0.36
C CYS A 118 -0.32 -0.22 1.72
N THR A 119 -1.27 -1.17 1.67
CA THR A 119 -1.65 -1.98 2.82
C THR A 119 -1.15 -3.41 2.66
N THR A 120 -0.29 -3.86 3.58
CA THR A 120 0.20 -5.24 3.62
C THR A 120 -0.49 -6.03 4.73
N ASN A 121 -1.25 -7.06 4.37
CA ASN A 121 -1.83 -8.05 5.29
C ASN A 121 -0.99 -9.33 5.21
N GLY A 122 -0.02 -9.47 6.11
CA GLY A 122 0.94 -10.57 6.09
C GLY A 122 2.35 -10.12 6.47
N VAL A 123 3.34 -10.46 5.65
CA VAL A 123 4.76 -10.18 5.93
C VAL A 123 5.31 -9.21 4.90
N SER A 124 6.00 -8.17 5.36
CA SER A 124 6.80 -7.28 4.55
C SER A 124 8.26 -7.42 4.97
N ALA A 125 9.16 -7.67 4.02
CA ALA A 125 10.58 -7.82 4.28
C ALA A 125 11.42 -7.07 3.23
N GLY A 126 12.32 -6.20 3.68
CA GLY A 126 13.23 -5.44 2.84
C GLY A 126 14.62 -5.37 3.46
N ALA A 127 15.71 -5.37 2.69
CA ALA A 127 17.03 -5.37 3.33
C ALA A 127 17.34 -4.04 4.04
N ILE A 128 17.04 -2.89 3.46
CA ILE A 128 17.44 -1.58 4.01
C ILE A 128 16.29 -0.97 4.80
N GLY A 129 15.19 -0.61 4.14
CA GLY A 129 14.07 0.01 4.84
C GLY A 129 12.73 -0.07 4.12
N GLN A 130 11.66 0.16 4.86
CA GLN A 130 10.30 0.09 4.36
C GLN A 130 9.49 1.30 4.80
N ILE A 131 8.72 1.88 3.89
CA ILE A 131 7.65 2.84 4.14
C ILE A 131 6.36 2.25 3.59
N SER A 132 5.32 2.18 4.42
CA SER A 132 4.00 1.68 4.01
C SER A 132 2.90 2.48 4.67
N ARG A 133 1.72 2.56 4.05
CA ARG A 133 0.56 3.18 4.71
C ARG A 133 0.13 2.32 5.91
N GLN A 134 -0.14 1.05 5.66
CA GLN A 134 -0.60 0.15 6.72
C GLN A 134 0.03 -1.22 6.63
N VAL A 135 0.42 -1.78 7.77
CA VAL A 135 0.84 -3.18 7.87
C VAL A 135 -0.01 -3.87 8.94
N ASN A 136 -0.60 -5.00 8.58
CA ASN A 136 -1.32 -5.92 9.46
C ASN A 136 -0.57 -7.25 9.45
N GLY A 137 0.41 -7.39 10.33
CA GLY A 137 1.30 -8.55 10.41
C GLY A 137 2.73 -8.17 10.80
N VAL A 138 3.72 -8.62 10.03
CA VAL A 138 5.14 -8.45 10.36
C VAL A 138 5.82 -7.57 9.32
N SER A 139 6.58 -6.57 9.75
CA SER A 139 7.48 -5.77 8.92
C SER A 139 8.91 -5.97 9.39
N VAL A 140 9.82 -6.32 8.49
CA VAL A 140 11.24 -6.56 8.80
C VAL A 140 12.13 -5.81 7.84
N SER A 141 13.06 -5.03 8.38
CA SER A 141 14.20 -4.53 7.62
C SER A 141 15.43 -4.38 8.51
N PHE A 142 16.60 -4.14 7.91
CA PHE A 142 17.81 -3.96 8.70
C PHE A 142 17.87 -2.56 9.31
N VAL A 143 17.52 -1.51 8.57
CA VAL A 143 17.73 -0.13 8.99
C VAL A 143 16.45 0.51 9.50
N MET A 144 15.40 0.65 8.66
CA MET A 144 14.22 1.44 9.03
C MET A 144 12.89 0.82 8.59
N ASN A 145 11.93 0.70 9.50
CA ASN A 145 10.52 0.45 9.17
C ASN A 145 9.65 1.63 9.59
N MET A 146 8.90 2.17 8.64
CA MET A 146 8.02 3.31 8.85
C MET A 146 6.61 2.96 8.36
N ALA A 147 5.58 3.19 9.17
CA ALA A 147 4.20 3.02 8.70
C ALA A 147 3.20 3.98 9.36
N GLU A 148 2.22 4.48 8.61
CA GLU A 148 1.16 5.31 9.22
C GLU A 148 0.39 4.52 10.28
N LYS A 149 0.03 3.27 9.96
CA LYS A 149 -0.60 2.35 10.91
C LYS A 149 0.06 0.99 10.87
N HIS A 150 0.53 0.51 12.02
CA HIS A 150 1.09 -0.83 12.13
C HIS A 150 0.34 -1.65 13.18
N ASN A 151 -0.18 -2.81 12.78
CA ASN A 151 -0.86 -3.76 13.65
C ASN A 151 -0.10 -5.10 13.60
N GLY A 152 0.75 -5.37 14.60
CA GLY A 152 1.61 -6.56 14.65
C GLY A 152 3.05 -6.24 15.03
N ILE A 153 4.04 -6.85 14.39
CA ILE A 153 5.46 -6.77 14.80
C ILE A 153 6.28 -5.94 13.79
N GLN A 154 6.97 -4.90 14.25
CA GLN A 154 7.96 -4.14 13.49
C GLN A 154 9.37 -4.46 13.97
N LEU A 155 10.25 -4.91 13.08
CA LEU A 155 11.64 -5.27 13.38
C LEU A 155 12.59 -4.51 12.46
N ALA A 156 13.33 -3.53 13.00
CA ALA A 156 14.38 -2.78 12.32
C ALA A 156 15.26 -2.06 13.36
N MET A 157 16.40 -1.48 12.98
CA MET A 157 17.15 -0.61 13.89
C MET A 157 16.32 0.61 14.32
N VAL A 158 15.57 1.19 13.39
CA VAL A 158 14.65 2.31 13.65
C VAL A 158 13.26 1.91 13.21
N ASN A 159 12.30 1.90 14.14
CA ASN A 159 10.89 1.73 13.83
C ASN A 159 10.15 3.04 14.11
N GLU A 160 9.25 3.40 13.20
CA GLU A 160 8.40 4.56 13.35
C GLU A 160 6.98 4.24 12.88
N SER A 161 5.98 4.66 13.65
CA SER A 161 4.61 4.65 13.15
C SER A 161 3.73 5.69 13.79
N PHE A 162 2.73 6.20 13.08
CA PHE A 162 1.78 7.11 13.70
C PHE A 162 0.89 6.36 14.69
N ALA A 163 0.30 5.24 14.25
CA ALA A 163 -0.52 4.38 15.09
C ALA A 163 0.02 2.95 15.15
N MET A 164 0.61 2.59 16.29
CA MET A 164 1.15 1.27 16.58
C MET A 164 0.20 0.46 17.47
N ASN A 165 -0.18 -0.73 17.03
CA ASN A 165 -0.89 -1.75 17.81
C ASN A 165 -0.13 -3.08 17.75
N GLY A 166 0.85 -3.28 18.64
CA GLY A 166 1.67 -4.51 18.64
C GLY A 166 3.04 -4.31 19.27
N ILE A 167 4.10 -4.83 18.63
CA ILE A 167 5.47 -4.77 19.17
C ILE A 167 6.41 -4.09 18.18
N GLN A 168 7.15 -3.07 18.62
CA GLN A 168 8.32 -2.56 17.89
C GLN A 168 9.61 -3.03 18.57
N LEU A 169 10.51 -3.65 17.81
CA LEU A 169 11.83 -4.05 18.30
C LEU A 169 12.90 -3.42 17.42
N GLY A 170 13.72 -2.59 18.05
CA GLY A 170 14.75 -1.79 17.40
C GLY A 170 15.55 -0.99 18.41
N ILE A 171 16.62 -0.35 17.93
CA ILE A 171 17.43 0.58 18.71
C ILE A 171 16.63 1.84 19.04
N SER A 172 15.84 2.32 18.08
CA SER A 172 14.91 3.43 18.24
C SER A 172 13.52 2.99 17.80
N ASN A 173 12.52 3.21 18.67
CA ASN A 173 11.13 2.87 18.42
C ASN A 173 10.31 4.12 18.71
N GLN A 174 9.59 4.61 17.70
CA GLN A 174 8.80 5.83 17.80
C GLN A 174 7.35 5.51 17.40
N ALA A 175 6.42 5.93 18.25
CA ALA A 175 5.01 5.89 17.91
C ALA A 175 4.27 7.10 18.47
N HIS A 176 3.48 7.77 17.64
CA HIS A 176 2.62 8.86 18.13
C HIS A 176 1.48 8.30 19.00
N ARG A 177 0.92 7.16 18.60
CA ARG A 177 -0.07 6.37 19.35
C ARG A 177 0.44 4.95 19.51
N ALA A 178 0.88 4.60 20.71
CA ALA A 178 1.28 3.25 21.04
C ALA A 178 0.17 2.52 21.81
N ARG A 179 -0.22 1.35 21.32
CA ARG A 179 -1.02 0.34 22.03
C ARG A 179 -0.28 -0.99 21.94
N GLY A 180 0.74 -1.14 22.77
CA GLY A 180 1.63 -2.29 22.70
C GLY A 180 2.98 -2.01 23.34
N LEU A 181 4.00 -2.78 22.93
CA LEU A 181 5.37 -2.72 23.44
C LEU A 181 6.32 -2.05 22.44
#